data_AF-R9XD25-F1
#
_entry.id   AF-R9XD25-F1
#
_cell.length_a   1.000
_cell.length_b   1.000
_cell.length_c   1.000
_cell.angle_alpha   90.00
_cell.angle_beta   90.00
_cell.angle_gamma   90.00
#
_symmetry.space_group_name_H-M   'P 1'
#
loop_
_entity.id
_entity.type
_entity.pdbx_description
1 polymer ?
#
loop_
_entity_poly.entity_id
_entity_poly.type
_entity_poly.pdbx_seq_one_letter_code
_entity_poly.pdbx_strand_id
1 'polypeptide(L)'
;MDSVERLALGPAIWTASQEELLRRPYNHLVAQPGKNFRNTLIRVFNGFYGLAEPQVAAVTELVEMLHVASLLIDDIEDSSAWRRGVAAAHVVYGSPMTINTANYMYFVSMSLLGQLAAQRPAGALQDLLSVFNEEMMNLHRGQGLDIYWRDTFTVPSEHDYLRMVMHKTGGLFRLTVRIMEALRECPDGPESTLVPLSNLLGVLYQVRDDYLNLTDSRMSENKGFADDITEGKFSYPIIHGLQYARAHDPEGYDFLVTVLRQRTADIAAKRRVVRYLAEVSGSFVYTKQRIIELATLIKTKYIPASGTELCNVIDSLTSF
;
A
#
# COMPACT_ATOMS: atom_id res chain seq x y z
N MET A 1 -37.76 32.35 12.50
CA MET A 1 -37.99 31.00 13.06
C MET A 1 -38.17 29.92 11.98
N ASP A 2 -38.11 30.24 10.69
CA ASP A 2 -38.66 29.35 9.64
C ASP A 2 -37.60 28.57 8.82
N SER A 3 -36.29 28.91 8.92
CA SER A 3 -35.25 28.17 8.17
C SER A 3 -34.67 26.98 8.94
N VAL A 4 -34.46 27.12 10.24
CA VAL A 4 -33.85 26.07 11.08
C VAL A 4 -34.82 24.90 11.32
N GLU A 5 -36.11 25.17 11.54
CA GLU A 5 -37.12 24.10 11.66
C GLU A 5 -37.30 23.34 10.34
N ARG A 6 -37.25 24.01 9.19
CA ARG A 6 -37.26 23.34 7.87
C ARG A 6 -36.00 22.50 7.64
N LEU A 7 -34.84 22.94 8.12
CA LEU A 7 -33.61 22.14 8.10
C LEU A 7 -33.72 20.92 9.04
N ALA A 8 -34.38 21.06 10.19
CA ALA A 8 -34.55 19.99 11.16
C ALA A 8 -35.54 18.91 10.70
N LEU A 9 -36.55 19.28 9.91
CA LEU A 9 -37.59 18.37 9.43
C LEU A 9 -37.32 17.82 8.02
N GLY A 10 -36.36 18.40 7.29
CA GLY A 10 -35.98 17.97 5.94
C GLY A 10 -34.83 16.95 5.93
N PRO A 11 -34.67 16.17 4.83
CA PRO A 11 -33.48 15.35 4.66
C PRO A 11 -32.24 16.24 4.56
N ALA A 12 -31.08 15.73 4.97
CA ALA A 12 -29.81 16.40 4.74
C ALA A 12 -29.59 16.54 3.22
N ILE A 13 -29.80 17.76 2.69
CA ILE A 13 -29.67 18.02 1.25
C ILE A 13 -28.18 18.05 0.92
N TRP A 14 -27.78 17.16 0.00
CA TRP A 14 -26.43 17.09 -0.53
C TRP A 14 -26.48 17.12 -2.06
N THR A 15 -25.82 18.10 -2.67
CA THR A 15 -25.86 18.34 -4.11
C THR A 15 -24.66 17.69 -4.82
N ALA A 16 -24.84 17.35 -6.10
CA ALA A 16 -23.75 16.83 -6.94
C ALA A 16 -22.55 17.80 -7.02
N SER A 17 -22.79 19.12 -6.99
CA SER A 17 -21.71 20.10 -6.95
C SER A 17 -20.92 20.06 -5.63
N GLN A 18 -21.58 19.82 -4.49
CA GLN A 18 -20.90 19.66 -3.21
C GLN A 18 -20.11 18.36 -3.16
N GLU A 19 -20.67 17.28 -3.71
CA GLU A 19 -19.97 16.00 -3.88
C GLU A 19 -18.67 16.16 -4.67
N GLU A 20 -18.73 16.82 -5.83
CA GLU A 20 -17.55 17.05 -6.68
C GLU A 20 -16.49 17.91 -5.97
N LEU A 21 -16.91 18.95 -5.25
CA LEU A 21 -15.99 19.79 -4.46
C LEU A 21 -15.24 18.97 -3.40
N LEU A 22 -15.93 18.07 -2.69
CA LEU A 22 -15.31 17.20 -1.69
C LEU A 22 -14.35 16.19 -2.30
N ARG A 23 -14.61 15.70 -3.52
CA ARG A 23 -13.79 14.68 -4.18
C ARG A 23 -12.57 15.22 -4.89
N ARG A 24 -12.37 16.54 -5.00
CA ARG A 24 -11.23 17.14 -5.74
C ARG A 24 -9.86 16.56 -5.38
N PRO A 25 -9.45 16.40 -4.10
CA PRO A 25 -8.17 15.79 -3.77
C PRO A 25 -8.04 14.33 -4.26
N TYR A 26 -9.13 13.56 -4.23
CA TYR A 26 -9.18 12.20 -4.74
C TYR A 26 -9.10 12.17 -6.27
N ASN A 27 -9.93 12.98 -6.94
CA ASN A 27 -9.97 13.09 -8.40
C ASN A 27 -8.62 13.54 -8.98
N HIS A 28 -7.88 14.40 -8.27
CA HIS A 28 -6.52 14.82 -8.63
C HIS A 28 -5.56 13.64 -8.80
N LEU A 29 -5.62 12.65 -7.90
CA LEU A 29 -4.75 11.48 -7.96
C LEU A 29 -5.27 10.41 -8.93
N VAL A 30 -6.59 10.25 -9.04
CA VAL A 30 -7.22 9.34 -10.02
C VAL A 30 -6.89 9.76 -11.46
N ALA A 31 -6.83 11.06 -11.74
CA ALA A 31 -6.48 11.59 -13.06
C ALA A 31 -5.06 11.23 -13.52
N GLN A 32 -4.20 10.78 -12.59
CA GLN A 32 -2.84 10.31 -12.88
C GLN A 32 -2.77 8.80 -12.64
N PRO A 33 -3.29 7.96 -13.55
CA PRO A 33 -3.33 6.53 -13.32
C PRO A 33 -1.93 5.97 -13.14
N GLY A 34 -1.76 5.15 -12.10
CA GLY A 34 -0.54 4.39 -11.90
C GLY A 34 -0.42 3.24 -12.90
N LYS A 35 0.55 2.35 -12.68
CA LYS A 35 0.57 1.07 -13.41
C LYS A 35 -0.68 0.28 -13.01
N ASN A 36 -1.48 -0.18 -13.97
CA ASN A 36 -2.71 -0.98 -13.81
C ASN A 36 -2.50 -2.36 -13.12
N PHE A 37 -1.43 -2.52 -12.34
CA PHE A 37 -1.00 -3.75 -11.69
C PHE A 37 -2.08 -4.35 -10.78
N ARG A 38 -2.78 -3.52 -9.99
CA ARG A 38 -3.84 -4.00 -9.08
C ARG A 38 -5.02 -4.58 -9.87
N ASN A 39 -5.46 -3.91 -10.92
CA ASN A 39 -6.53 -4.41 -11.80
C ASN A 39 -6.14 -5.71 -12.48
N THR A 40 -4.91 -5.81 -12.98
CA THR A 40 -4.36 -7.07 -13.52
C THR A 40 -4.39 -8.16 -12.46
N LEU A 41 -3.94 -7.88 -11.24
CA LEU A 41 -3.89 -8.85 -10.17
C LEU A 41 -5.28 -9.33 -9.74
N ILE A 42 -6.27 -8.45 -9.63
CA ILE A 42 -7.66 -8.82 -9.33
C ILE A 42 -8.20 -9.76 -10.41
N ARG A 43 -7.92 -9.49 -11.69
CA ARG A 43 -8.32 -10.38 -12.78
C ARG A 43 -7.64 -11.75 -12.67
N VAL A 44 -6.36 -11.78 -12.34
CA VAL A 44 -5.62 -13.03 -12.13
C VAL A 44 -6.17 -13.82 -10.94
N PHE A 45 -6.49 -13.16 -9.82
CA PHE A 45 -7.19 -13.80 -8.70
C PHE A 45 -8.59 -14.30 -9.11
N ASN A 46 -9.27 -13.58 -10.02
CA ASN A 46 -10.57 -14.02 -10.50
C ASN A 46 -10.49 -15.30 -11.35
N GLY A 47 -9.37 -15.53 -12.05
CA GLY A 47 -9.12 -16.82 -12.71
C GLY A 47 -9.16 -18.01 -11.74
N PHE A 48 -8.91 -17.78 -10.45
CA PHE A 48 -9.03 -18.77 -9.39
C PHE A 48 -10.42 -18.78 -8.73
N TYR A 49 -10.99 -17.60 -8.45
CA TYR A 49 -12.27 -17.49 -7.71
C TYR A 49 -13.52 -17.63 -8.58
N GLY A 50 -13.44 -17.37 -9.88
CA GLY A 50 -14.53 -17.56 -10.84
C GLY A 50 -15.74 -16.64 -10.62
N LEU A 51 -15.53 -15.40 -10.16
CA LEU A 51 -16.62 -14.45 -9.95
C LEU A 51 -17.13 -13.86 -11.26
N ALA A 52 -18.40 -13.45 -11.27
CA ALA A 52 -19.00 -12.78 -12.42
C ALA A 52 -18.41 -11.37 -12.62
N GLU A 53 -18.31 -10.90 -13.86
CA GLU A 53 -17.70 -9.59 -14.18
C GLU A 53 -18.28 -8.40 -13.36
N PRO A 54 -19.60 -8.30 -13.08
CA PRO A 54 -20.10 -7.23 -12.21
C PRO A 54 -19.53 -7.25 -10.79
N GLN A 55 -19.29 -8.44 -10.23
CA GLN A 55 -18.67 -8.59 -8.90
C GLN A 55 -17.20 -8.20 -8.96
N VAL A 56 -16.47 -8.63 -10.00
CA VAL A 56 -15.06 -8.26 -10.22
C VAL A 56 -14.91 -6.76 -10.36
N ALA A 57 -15.81 -6.11 -11.11
CA ALA A 57 -15.81 -4.65 -11.29
C ALA A 57 -16.02 -3.92 -9.95
N ALA A 58 -17.01 -4.34 -9.15
CA ALA A 58 -17.28 -3.75 -7.85
C ALA A 58 -16.13 -3.96 -6.84
N VAL A 59 -15.47 -5.14 -6.85
CA VAL A 59 -14.26 -5.38 -6.04
C VAL A 59 -13.10 -4.52 -6.52
N THR A 60 -12.93 -4.36 -7.82
CA THR A 60 -11.89 -3.50 -8.41
C THR A 60 -12.08 -2.04 -7.99
N GLU A 61 -13.31 -1.54 -8.06
CA GLU A 61 -13.66 -0.19 -7.62
C GLU A 61 -13.38 0.01 -6.13
N LEU A 62 -13.84 -0.91 -5.29
CA LEU A 62 -13.58 -0.92 -3.84
C LEU A 62 -12.09 -0.81 -3.53
N VAL A 63 -11.28 -1.67 -4.14
CA VAL A 63 -9.83 -1.74 -3.87
C VAL A 63 -9.10 -0.50 -4.39
N GLU A 64 -9.46 0.03 -5.55
CA GLU A 64 -8.85 1.24 -6.08
C GLU A 64 -9.20 2.47 -5.23
N MET A 65 -10.45 2.59 -4.76
CA MET A 65 -10.85 3.66 -3.85
C MET A 65 -10.06 3.63 -2.55
N LEU A 66 -9.94 2.46 -1.93
CA LEU A 66 -9.16 2.28 -0.71
C LEU A 66 -7.68 2.60 -0.94
N HIS A 67 -7.12 2.16 -2.06
CA HIS A 67 -5.73 2.41 -2.39
C HIS A 67 -5.45 3.90 -2.61
N VAL A 68 -6.28 4.60 -3.38
CA VAL A 68 -6.10 6.04 -3.61
C VAL A 68 -6.31 6.81 -2.30
N ALA A 69 -7.33 6.47 -1.50
CA ALA A 69 -7.55 7.10 -0.20
C ALA A 69 -6.35 6.90 0.75
N SER A 70 -5.77 5.70 0.80
CA SER A 70 -4.59 5.44 1.63
C SER A 70 -3.38 6.24 1.16
N LEU A 71 -3.19 6.40 -0.16
CA LEU A 71 -2.09 7.21 -0.71
C LEU A 71 -2.21 8.69 -0.33
N LEU A 72 -3.43 9.25 -0.31
CA LEU A 72 -3.65 10.64 0.09
C LEU A 72 -3.20 10.90 1.54
N ILE A 73 -3.49 9.96 2.44
CA ILE A 73 -3.07 10.04 3.85
C ILE A 73 -1.57 9.78 3.98
N ASP A 74 -1.05 8.75 3.34
CA ASP A 74 0.38 8.39 3.31
C ASP A 74 1.25 9.57 2.86
N ASP A 75 0.86 10.26 1.76
CA ASP A 75 1.56 11.47 1.29
C ASP A 75 1.65 12.57 2.36
N ILE A 76 0.63 12.72 3.21
CA ILE A 76 0.64 13.69 4.31
C ILE A 76 1.53 13.19 5.45
N GLU A 77 1.39 11.93 5.83
CA GLU A 77 2.13 11.29 6.92
C GLU A 77 3.64 11.28 6.65
N ASP A 78 4.03 11.14 5.38
CA ASP A 78 5.42 11.14 4.90
C ASP A 78 5.91 12.54 4.45
N SER A 79 5.02 13.55 4.42
CA SER A 79 5.32 14.89 3.89
C SER A 79 5.85 14.87 2.44
N SER A 80 5.34 13.96 1.62
CA SER A 80 5.77 13.76 0.24
C SER A 80 5.31 14.93 -0.64
N ALA A 81 6.25 15.63 -1.29
CA ALA A 81 5.90 16.75 -2.16
C ALA A 81 5.28 16.31 -3.50
N TRP A 82 5.59 15.09 -3.96
CA TRP A 82 5.23 14.60 -5.29
C TRP A 82 4.64 13.20 -5.24
N ARG A 83 3.67 12.94 -6.12
CA ARG A 83 3.07 11.63 -6.32
C ARG A 83 2.77 11.45 -7.81
N ARG A 84 3.30 10.37 -8.40
CA ARG A 84 3.11 10.03 -9.84
C ARG A 84 3.48 11.20 -10.78
N GLY A 85 4.56 11.91 -10.48
CA GLY A 85 5.10 13.00 -11.31
C GLY A 85 4.35 14.34 -11.20
N VAL A 86 3.35 14.45 -10.32
CA VAL A 86 2.63 15.70 -10.04
C VAL A 86 2.72 16.05 -8.55
N ALA A 87 2.41 17.31 -8.21
CA ALA A 87 2.35 17.73 -6.81
C ALA A 87 1.34 16.88 -6.04
N ALA A 88 1.71 16.44 -4.84
CA ALA A 88 0.83 15.66 -3.97
C ALA A 88 -0.45 16.45 -3.64
N ALA A 89 -1.56 15.74 -3.40
CA ALA A 89 -2.87 16.39 -3.24
C ALA A 89 -2.89 17.38 -2.06
N HIS A 90 -2.20 17.09 -0.97
CA HIS A 90 -2.14 17.99 0.19
C HIS A 90 -1.34 19.27 -0.09
N VAL A 91 -0.42 19.25 -1.06
CA VAL A 91 0.32 20.44 -1.50
C VAL A 91 -0.62 21.37 -2.30
N VAL A 92 -1.55 20.80 -3.07
CA VAL A 92 -2.49 21.55 -3.92
C VAL A 92 -3.72 22.03 -3.14
N TYR A 93 -4.31 21.16 -2.31
CA TYR A 93 -5.61 21.39 -1.66
C TYR A 93 -5.50 21.63 -0.14
N GLY A 94 -4.30 21.49 0.43
CA GLY A 94 -4.06 21.58 1.86
C GLY A 94 -4.39 20.30 2.61
N SER A 95 -3.59 19.98 3.62
CA SER A 95 -3.75 18.77 4.45
C SER A 95 -5.15 18.60 5.04
N PRO A 96 -5.83 19.64 5.60
CA PRO A 96 -7.17 19.46 6.18
C PRO A 96 -8.19 18.92 5.18
N MET A 97 -8.18 19.45 3.95
CA MET A 97 -9.11 19.03 2.91
C MET A 97 -8.77 17.61 2.43
N THR A 98 -7.49 17.33 2.18
CA THR A 98 -7.04 16.02 1.73
C THR A 98 -7.33 14.91 2.75
N ILE A 99 -7.15 15.16 4.05
CA ILE A 99 -7.52 14.22 5.13
C ILE A 99 -9.02 13.95 5.11
N ASN A 100 -9.83 15.01 5.07
CA ASN A 100 -11.29 14.86 5.07
C ASN A 100 -11.76 14.06 3.84
N THR A 101 -11.24 14.36 2.66
CA THR A 101 -11.56 13.62 1.43
C THR A 101 -11.15 12.15 1.53
N ALA A 102 -9.93 11.85 1.99
CA ALA A 102 -9.48 10.46 2.10
C ALA A 102 -10.33 9.65 3.09
N ASN A 103 -10.61 10.24 4.26
CA ASN A 103 -11.48 9.62 5.27
C ASN A 103 -12.89 9.39 4.72
N TYR A 104 -13.45 10.37 4.02
CA TYR A 104 -14.74 10.23 3.34
C TYR A 104 -14.73 9.05 2.35
N MET A 105 -13.70 8.95 1.51
CA MET A 105 -13.59 7.90 0.50
C MET A 105 -13.44 6.49 1.09
N TYR A 106 -12.88 6.33 2.30
CA TYR A 106 -12.98 5.06 3.02
C TYR A 106 -14.44 4.65 3.26
N PHE A 107 -15.31 5.56 3.71
CA PHE A 107 -16.73 5.27 3.92
C PHE A 107 -17.51 5.09 2.61
N VAL A 108 -17.19 5.85 1.56
CA VAL A 108 -17.80 5.62 0.24
C VAL A 108 -17.47 4.22 -0.26
N SER A 109 -16.20 3.79 -0.14
CA SER A 109 -15.79 2.44 -0.52
C SER A 109 -16.52 1.36 0.30
N MET A 110 -16.68 1.57 1.61
CA MET A 110 -17.43 0.65 2.49
C MET A 110 -18.90 0.47 2.05
N SER A 111 -19.52 1.51 1.47
CA SER A 111 -20.89 1.43 0.97
C SER A 111 -21.05 0.45 -0.21
N LEU A 112 -19.98 0.18 -0.98
CA LEU A 112 -20.00 -0.78 -2.08
C LEU A 112 -20.20 -2.22 -1.60
N LEU A 113 -19.88 -2.52 -0.34
CA LEU A 113 -20.11 -3.84 0.25
C LEU A 113 -21.59 -4.22 0.28
N GLY A 114 -22.48 -3.22 0.42
CA GLY A 114 -23.93 -3.42 0.34
C GLY A 114 -24.36 -3.89 -1.04
N GLN A 115 -23.76 -3.37 -2.10
CA GLN A 115 -24.04 -3.78 -3.48
C GLN A 115 -23.55 -5.21 -3.74
N LEU A 116 -22.34 -5.53 -3.26
CA LEU A 116 -21.77 -6.87 -3.34
C LEU A 116 -22.59 -7.93 -2.58
N ALA A 117 -23.19 -7.54 -1.46
CA ALA A 117 -24.04 -8.42 -0.65
C ALA A 117 -25.48 -8.57 -1.16
N ALA A 118 -25.97 -7.67 -2.02
CA ALA A 118 -27.39 -7.57 -2.36
C ALA A 118 -28.00 -8.84 -2.99
N GLN A 119 -27.18 -9.65 -3.66
CA GLN A 119 -27.59 -10.90 -4.32
C GLN A 119 -27.13 -12.16 -3.57
N ARG A 120 -26.70 -12.01 -2.31
CA ARG A 120 -26.09 -13.09 -1.51
C ARG A 120 -27.01 -13.51 -0.34
N PRO A 121 -26.76 -14.69 0.26
CA PRO A 121 -27.54 -15.15 1.41
C PRO A 121 -27.51 -14.15 2.58
N ALA A 122 -28.51 -14.25 3.46
CA ALA A 122 -28.55 -13.49 4.70
C ALA A 122 -27.24 -13.70 5.50
N GLY A 123 -26.61 -12.60 5.94
CA GLY A 123 -25.32 -12.62 6.63
C GLY A 123 -24.12 -12.20 5.78
N ALA A 124 -24.21 -12.26 4.44
CA ALA A 124 -23.08 -11.94 3.57
C ALA A 124 -22.53 -10.51 3.78
N LEU A 125 -23.40 -9.52 4.01
CA LEU A 125 -22.95 -8.16 4.32
C LEU A 125 -22.13 -8.10 5.62
N GLN A 126 -22.52 -8.88 6.64
CA GLN A 126 -21.80 -8.92 7.91
C GLN A 126 -20.40 -9.51 7.72
N ASP A 127 -20.28 -10.58 6.93
CA ASP A 127 -18.98 -11.19 6.63
C ASP A 127 -18.07 -10.23 5.87
N LEU A 128 -18.60 -9.57 4.83
CA LEU A 128 -17.85 -8.57 4.05
C LEU A 128 -17.42 -7.38 4.92
N LEU A 129 -18.29 -6.90 5.82
CA LEU A 129 -17.95 -5.84 6.77
C LEU A 129 -16.88 -6.28 7.78
N SER A 130 -16.91 -7.53 8.25
CA SER A 130 -15.87 -8.07 9.14
C SER A 130 -14.52 -8.09 8.45
N VAL A 131 -14.46 -8.62 7.22
CA VAL A 131 -13.24 -8.63 6.40
C VAL A 131 -12.72 -7.21 6.18
N PHE A 132 -13.60 -6.28 5.76
CA PHE A 132 -13.23 -4.90 5.53
C PHE A 132 -12.64 -4.26 6.79
N ASN A 133 -13.33 -4.38 7.92
CA ASN A 133 -12.90 -3.76 9.18
C ASN A 133 -11.56 -4.35 9.66
N GLU A 134 -11.43 -5.67 9.68
CA GLU A 134 -10.20 -6.34 10.10
C GLU A 134 -8.98 -5.90 9.28
N GLU A 135 -9.11 -5.87 7.96
CA GLU A 135 -7.98 -5.54 7.09
C GLU A 135 -7.69 -4.04 7.06
N MET A 136 -8.70 -3.18 7.20
CA MET A 136 -8.48 -1.74 7.38
C MET A 136 -7.79 -1.45 8.73
N MET A 137 -8.15 -2.16 9.81
CA MET A 137 -7.42 -2.07 11.07
C MET A 137 -5.98 -2.57 10.94
N ASN A 138 -5.74 -3.65 10.19
CA ASN A 138 -4.39 -4.15 9.92
C ASN A 138 -3.56 -3.13 9.14
N LEU A 139 -4.10 -2.51 8.10
CA LEU A 139 -3.40 -1.45 7.37
C LEU A 139 -2.95 -0.33 8.31
N HIS A 140 -3.85 0.17 9.15
CA HIS A 140 -3.53 1.26 10.10
C HIS A 140 -2.55 0.83 11.19
N ARG A 141 -2.61 -0.42 11.67
CA ARG A 141 -1.61 -0.97 12.61
C ARG A 141 -0.22 -1.00 11.98
N GLY A 142 -0.12 -1.44 10.72
CA GLY A 142 1.12 -1.47 9.97
C GLY A 142 1.68 -0.06 9.74
N GLN A 143 0.85 0.85 9.21
CA GLN A 143 1.23 2.24 8.97
C GLN A 143 1.66 2.95 10.26
N GLY A 144 0.88 2.79 11.33
CA GLY A 144 1.20 3.40 12.62
C GLY A 144 2.52 2.91 13.21
N LEU A 145 2.87 1.64 13.00
CA LEU A 145 4.15 1.09 13.46
C LEU A 145 5.34 1.62 12.63
N ASP A 146 5.16 1.75 11.31
CA ASP A 146 6.16 2.35 10.40
C ASP A 146 6.46 3.81 10.80
N ILE A 147 5.40 4.59 11.02
CA ILE A 147 5.49 5.98 11.51
C ILE A 147 6.15 6.02 12.89
N TYR A 148 5.73 5.15 13.82
CA TYR A 148 6.29 5.11 15.17
C TYR A 148 7.81 4.87 15.13
N TRP A 149 8.28 3.90 14.34
CA TRP A 149 9.70 3.65 14.20
C TRP A 149 10.43 4.88 13.66
N ARG A 150 9.96 5.42 12.52
CA ARG A 150 10.52 6.61 11.87
C ARG A 150 10.61 7.82 12.80
N ASP A 151 9.56 8.11 13.56
CA ASP A 151 9.45 9.32 14.38
C ASP A 151 10.14 9.18 15.74
N THR A 152 10.19 7.98 16.31
CA THR A 152 10.96 7.69 17.54
C THR A 152 12.41 7.29 17.26
N PHE A 153 12.77 7.12 15.99
CA PHE A 153 14.04 6.57 15.54
C PHE A 153 14.35 5.18 16.16
N THR A 154 13.33 4.32 16.24
CA THR A 154 13.47 2.94 16.74
C THR A 154 13.78 2.02 15.56
N VAL A 155 15.05 1.62 15.40
CA VAL A 155 15.48 0.74 14.30
C VAL A 155 14.86 -0.66 14.48
N PRO A 156 13.98 -1.14 13.56
CA PRO A 156 13.37 -2.45 13.68
C PRO A 156 14.33 -3.58 13.30
N SER A 157 14.03 -4.80 13.78
CA SER A 157 14.63 -6.00 13.19
C SER A 157 14.02 -6.28 11.80
N GLU A 158 14.69 -7.10 11.00
CA GLU A 158 14.13 -7.53 9.71
C GLU A 158 12.80 -8.27 9.90
N HIS A 159 12.72 -9.13 10.90
CA HIS A 159 11.49 -9.85 11.23
C HIS A 159 10.35 -8.90 11.62
N ASP A 160 10.63 -7.86 12.40
CA ASP A 160 9.63 -6.86 12.75
C ASP A 160 9.15 -6.09 11.53
N TYR A 161 10.07 -5.67 10.66
CA TYR A 161 9.74 -5.03 9.41
C TYR A 161 8.81 -5.91 8.55
N LEU A 162 9.13 -7.20 8.37
CA LEU A 162 8.30 -8.10 7.58
C LEU A 162 6.89 -8.24 8.18
N ARG A 163 6.77 -8.29 9.51
CA ARG A 163 5.46 -8.28 10.20
C ARG A 163 4.69 -6.97 9.96
N MET A 164 5.36 -5.82 10.06
CA MET A 164 4.76 -4.52 9.77
C MET A 164 4.23 -4.47 8.34
N VAL A 165 5.02 -4.92 7.36
CA VAL A 165 4.62 -4.93 5.94
C VAL A 165 3.45 -5.87 5.69
N MET A 166 3.39 -7.03 6.34
CA MET A 166 2.20 -7.89 6.27
C MET A 166 0.93 -7.17 6.72
N HIS A 167 1.04 -6.23 7.67
CA HIS A 167 -0.08 -5.41 8.10
C HIS A 167 -0.36 -4.24 7.13
N LYS A 168 0.64 -3.38 6.86
CA LYS A 168 0.53 -2.16 6.03
C LYS A 168 0.12 -2.47 4.59
N THR A 169 0.98 -3.17 3.87
CA THR A 169 0.81 -3.45 2.44
C THR A 169 -0.03 -4.70 2.26
N GLY A 170 0.23 -5.76 3.03
CA GLY A 170 -0.52 -7.01 2.96
C GLY A 170 -2.01 -6.88 3.32
N GLY A 171 -2.41 -5.86 4.09
CA GLY A 171 -3.80 -5.60 4.44
C GLY A 171 -4.73 -5.47 3.23
N LEU A 172 -4.41 -4.61 2.27
CA LEU A 172 -5.26 -4.41 1.08
C LEU A 172 -5.24 -5.62 0.13
N PHE A 173 -4.10 -6.33 0.01
CA PHE A 173 -4.05 -7.57 -0.76
C PHE A 173 -4.94 -8.65 -0.14
N ARG A 174 -4.88 -8.83 1.19
CA ARG A 174 -5.76 -9.76 1.91
C ARG A 174 -7.22 -9.34 1.82
N LEU A 175 -7.53 -8.04 1.96
CA LEU A 175 -8.90 -7.53 1.81
C LEU A 175 -9.46 -7.94 0.45
N THR A 176 -8.71 -7.71 -0.61
CA THR A 176 -9.09 -8.09 -1.98
C THR A 176 -9.41 -9.58 -2.06
N VAL A 177 -8.47 -10.42 -1.62
CA VAL A 177 -8.60 -11.88 -1.69
C VAL A 177 -9.76 -12.41 -0.85
N ARG A 178 -9.90 -11.94 0.40
CA ARG A 178 -10.95 -12.39 1.33
C ARG A 178 -12.34 -11.94 0.89
N ILE A 179 -12.47 -10.74 0.32
CA ILE A 179 -13.74 -10.29 -0.28
C ILE A 179 -14.09 -11.17 -1.48
N MET A 180 -13.14 -11.45 -2.38
CA MET A 180 -13.38 -12.32 -3.53
C MET A 180 -13.74 -13.75 -3.09
N GLU A 181 -13.06 -14.28 -2.08
CA GLU A 181 -13.34 -15.59 -1.50
C GLU A 181 -14.76 -15.67 -0.91
N ALA A 182 -15.19 -14.64 -0.17
CA ALA A 182 -16.56 -14.57 0.39
C ALA A 182 -17.66 -14.48 -0.69
N LEU A 183 -17.32 -13.97 -1.88
CA LEU A 183 -18.24 -13.87 -3.02
C LEU A 183 -18.34 -15.16 -3.84
N ARG A 184 -17.44 -16.13 -3.63
CA ARG A 184 -17.45 -17.42 -4.33
C ARG A 184 -18.69 -18.24 -3.98
N GLU A 185 -19.23 -18.99 -4.94
CA GLU A 185 -20.44 -19.81 -4.74
C GLU A 185 -20.15 -21.16 -4.04
N CYS A 186 -19.01 -21.78 -4.31
CA CYS A 186 -18.57 -23.04 -3.68
C CYS A 186 -17.21 -22.89 -2.97
N PRO A 187 -17.18 -22.60 -1.65
CA PRO A 187 -15.96 -22.60 -0.86
C PRO A 187 -15.60 -24.03 -0.40
N ASP A 188 -14.68 -24.71 -1.10
CA ASP A 188 -14.24 -26.06 -0.72
C ASP A 188 -12.81 -26.07 -0.13
N GLY A 189 -12.70 -26.28 1.19
CA GLY A 189 -11.47 -26.71 1.88
C GLY A 189 -10.31 -25.69 1.97
N PRO A 190 -9.22 -26.02 2.72
CA PRO A 190 -8.08 -25.11 2.96
C PRO A 190 -7.30 -24.69 1.70
N GLU A 191 -7.40 -25.46 0.61
CA GLU A 191 -6.79 -25.17 -0.68
C GLU A 191 -7.57 -24.13 -1.51
N SER A 192 -8.69 -23.61 -0.98
CA SER A 192 -9.55 -22.62 -1.66
C SER A 192 -9.21 -21.16 -1.38
N THR A 193 -8.13 -20.88 -0.63
CA THR A 193 -7.74 -19.51 -0.28
C THR A 193 -6.41 -19.09 -0.87
N LEU A 194 -6.35 -17.86 -1.40
CA LEU A 194 -5.11 -17.21 -1.82
C LEU A 194 -4.51 -16.33 -0.70
N VAL A 195 -5.03 -16.38 0.53
CA VAL A 195 -4.56 -15.51 1.63
C VAL A 195 -3.04 -15.66 1.89
N PRO A 196 -2.47 -16.87 2.03
CA PRO A 196 -1.02 -17.01 2.22
C PRO A 196 -0.19 -16.44 1.06
N LEU A 197 -0.65 -16.63 -0.18
CA LEU A 197 -0.03 -16.02 -1.37
C LEU A 197 -0.10 -14.50 -1.29
N SER A 198 -1.26 -13.93 -0.93
CA SER A 198 -1.46 -12.49 -0.85
C SER A 198 -0.58 -11.82 0.21
N ASN A 199 -0.33 -12.51 1.33
CA ASN A 199 0.59 -12.05 2.37
C ASN A 199 2.01 -11.91 1.84
N LEU A 200 2.52 -12.96 1.20
CA LEU A 200 3.86 -12.96 0.64
C LEU A 200 3.99 -12.00 -0.55
N LEU A 201 2.94 -11.84 -1.35
CA LEU A 201 2.91 -10.88 -2.44
C LEU A 201 2.99 -9.43 -1.92
N GLY A 202 2.29 -9.11 -0.83
CA GLY A 202 2.40 -7.81 -0.16
C GLY A 202 3.82 -7.53 0.35
N VAL A 203 4.47 -8.55 0.93
CA VAL A 203 5.87 -8.46 1.36
C VAL A 203 6.81 -8.26 0.17
N LEU A 204 6.69 -9.08 -0.87
CA LEU A 204 7.48 -8.96 -2.09
C LEU A 204 7.34 -7.57 -2.72
N TYR A 205 6.11 -7.07 -2.81
CA TYR A 205 5.82 -5.77 -3.39
C TYR A 205 6.50 -4.64 -2.61
N GLN A 206 6.41 -4.65 -1.27
CA GLN A 206 7.01 -3.58 -0.47
C GLN A 206 8.54 -3.63 -0.46
N VAL A 207 9.14 -4.81 -0.29
CA VAL A 207 10.61 -4.95 -0.33
C VAL A 207 11.17 -4.49 -1.69
N ARG A 208 10.43 -4.75 -2.77
CA ARG A 208 10.76 -4.25 -4.10
C ARG A 208 10.58 -2.74 -4.23
N ASP A 209 9.49 -2.17 -3.70
CA ASP A 209 9.24 -0.72 -3.73
C ASP A 209 10.37 0.04 -3.03
N ASP A 210 10.75 -0.41 -1.83
CA ASP A 210 11.87 0.11 -1.05
C ASP A 210 13.20 0.01 -1.81
N TYR A 211 13.45 -1.12 -2.49
CA TYR A 211 14.64 -1.28 -3.33
C TYR A 211 14.67 -0.28 -4.49
N LEU A 212 13.56 -0.12 -5.20
CA LEU A 212 13.46 0.78 -6.36
C LEU A 212 13.47 2.25 -5.96
N ASN A 213 12.98 2.61 -4.78
CA ASN A 213 13.07 3.98 -4.24
C ASN A 213 14.52 4.49 -4.23
N LEU A 214 15.47 3.59 -3.88
CA LEU A 214 16.89 3.92 -3.74
C LEU A 214 17.72 3.68 -5.00
N THR A 215 17.22 2.88 -5.96
CA THR A 215 18.03 2.43 -7.12
C THR A 215 17.52 2.88 -8.48
N ASP A 216 16.22 3.19 -8.63
CA ASP A 216 15.61 3.49 -9.93
C ASP A 216 15.59 4.99 -10.23
N SER A 217 16.25 5.39 -11.31
CA SER A 217 16.23 6.78 -11.78
C SER A 217 14.83 7.26 -12.17
N ARG A 218 13.94 6.37 -12.64
CA ARG A 218 12.55 6.72 -13.00
C ARG A 218 11.68 6.99 -11.78
N MET A 219 11.97 6.35 -10.63
CA MET A 219 11.32 6.70 -9.36
C MET A 219 11.74 8.09 -8.89
N SER A 220 12.98 8.47 -9.21
CA SER A 220 13.48 9.82 -8.92
C SER A 220 12.70 10.91 -9.64
N GLU A 221 12.21 10.63 -10.85
CA GLU A 221 11.38 11.56 -11.65
C GLU A 221 9.93 11.66 -11.13
N ASN A 222 9.41 10.62 -10.47
CA ASN A 222 7.99 10.52 -10.11
C ASN A 222 7.66 10.88 -8.66
N LYS A 223 8.61 10.68 -7.73
CA LYS A 223 8.47 10.99 -6.30
C LYS A 223 9.62 11.89 -5.83
N GLY A 224 10.84 11.54 -6.20
CA GLY A 224 12.07 12.22 -5.79
C GLY A 224 13.19 11.20 -5.64
N PHE A 225 14.44 11.65 -5.78
CA PHE A 225 15.60 10.75 -5.73
C PHE A 225 15.75 10.17 -4.31
N ALA A 226 15.54 8.88 -4.06
CA ALA A 226 15.74 8.25 -2.74
C ALA A 226 14.98 8.93 -1.59
N ASP A 227 13.67 9.14 -1.77
CA ASP A 227 12.81 9.83 -0.81
C ASP A 227 12.67 9.11 0.52
N ASP A 228 12.84 7.78 0.58
CA ASP A 228 12.85 7.05 1.85
C ASP A 228 13.91 7.65 2.82
N ILE A 229 15.01 8.19 2.30
CA ILE A 229 16.05 8.88 3.11
C ILE A 229 15.54 10.23 3.60
N THR A 230 14.77 10.95 2.79
CA THR A 230 14.18 12.25 3.15
C THR A 230 13.09 12.08 4.20
N GLU A 231 12.29 11.02 4.07
CA GLU A 231 11.28 10.63 5.05
C GLU A 231 11.94 10.16 6.36
N GLY A 232 13.20 9.71 6.31
CA GLY A 232 13.88 9.06 7.44
C GLY A 232 13.34 7.65 7.70
N LYS A 233 12.74 7.04 6.68
CA LYS A 233 12.05 5.76 6.74
C LYS A 233 13.01 4.60 6.90
N PHE A 234 12.59 3.59 7.66
CA PHE A 234 13.31 2.34 7.80
C PHE A 234 12.92 1.36 6.70
N SER A 235 13.31 1.68 5.45
CA SER A 235 13.09 0.79 4.31
C SER A 235 14.01 -0.45 4.39
N TYR A 236 13.66 -1.53 3.71
CA TYR A 236 14.36 -2.82 3.83
C TYR A 236 15.88 -2.72 3.61
N PRO A 237 16.39 -2.03 2.56
CA PRO A 237 17.84 -1.86 2.39
C PRO A 237 18.48 -1.02 3.50
N ILE A 238 17.76 -0.03 4.04
CA ILE A 238 18.24 0.83 5.12
C ILE A 238 18.37 0.05 6.43
N ILE A 239 17.39 -0.80 6.76
CA ILE A 239 17.44 -1.66 7.95
C ILE A 239 18.66 -2.58 7.89
N HIS A 240 18.86 -3.26 6.76
CA HIS A 240 20.03 -4.12 6.58
C HIS A 240 21.33 -3.30 6.70
N GLY A 241 21.41 -2.14 6.06
CA GLY A 241 22.58 -1.25 6.13
C GLY A 241 22.93 -0.81 7.55
N LEU A 242 21.92 -0.42 8.35
CA LEU A 242 22.10 -0.05 9.76
C LEU A 242 22.54 -1.23 10.61
N GLN A 243 21.99 -2.43 10.41
CA GLN A 243 22.39 -3.63 11.14
C GLN A 243 23.81 -4.06 10.80
N TYR A 244 24.18 -4.03 9.51
CA TYR A 244 25.54 -4.27 9.05
C TYR A 244 26.52 -3.29 9.70
N ALA A 245 26.24 -1.99 9.58
CA ALA A 245 27.12 -0.93 10.08
C ALA A 245 27.29 -1.02 11.60
N ARG A 246 26.22 -1.28 12.35
CA ARG A 246 26.29 -1.48 13.81
C ARG A 246 27.28 -2.59 14.20
N ALA A 247 27.36 -3.65 13.40
CA ALA A 247 28.20 -4.81 13.69
C ALA A 247 29.64 -4.67 13.16
N HIS A 248 29.87 -3.92 12.08
CA HIS A 248 31.14 -3.94 11.34
C HIS A 248 31.79 -2.57 11.12
N ASP A 249 31.03 -1.48 11.22
CA ASP A 249 31.47 -0.12 10.86
C ASP A 249 30.75 0.94 11.70
N PRO A 250 31.24 1.20 12.94
CA PRO A 250 30.63 2.18 13.84
C PRO A 250 30.53 3.60 13.26
N GLU A 251 31.53 4.04 12.49
CA GLU A 251 31.51 5.36 11.83
C GLU A 251 30.43 5.42 10.74
N GLY A 252 30.30 4.36 9.94
CA GLY A 252 29.21 4.22 8.97
C GLY A 252 27.83 4.20 9.63
N TYR A 253 27.71 3.58 10.81
CA TYR A 253 26.47 3.58 11.57
C TYR A 253 26.08 4.99 12.01
N ASP A 254 27.02 5.73 12.60
CA ASP A 254 26.79 7.11 13.02
C ASP A 254 26.45 8.02 11.84
N PHE A 255 27.11 7.81 10.68
CA PHE A 255 26.80 8.50 9.44
C PHE A 255 25.35 8.24 8.97
N LEU A 256 24.94 6.97 8.84
CA LEU A 256 23.59 6.61 8.40
C LEU A 256 22.54 7.16 9.35
N VAL A 257 22.75 7.02 10.67
CA VAL A 257 21.84 7.55 11.69
C VAL A 257 21.70 9.06 11.59
N THR A 258 22.82 9.76 11.43
CA THR A 258 22.82 11.23 11.32
C THR A 258 22.02 11.68 10.11
N VAL A 259 22.25 11.09 8.94
CA VAL A 259 21.55 11.48 7.70
C VAL A 259 20.05 11.18 7.79
N LEU A 260 19.67 10.00 8.30
CA LEU A 260 18.25 9.63 8.42
C LEU A 260 17.50 10.52 9.43
N ARG A 261 18.14 10.88 10.56
CA ARG A 261 17.55 11.83 11.53
C ARG A 261 17.38 13.23 10.97
N GLN A 262 18.27 13.66 10.08
CA GLN A 262 18.20 14.97 9.45
C GLN A 262 17.03 15.11 8.48
N ARG A 263 16.45 14.01 7.98
CA ARG A 263 15.38 14.02 6.97
C ARG A 263 15.73 14.93 5.79
N THR A 264 16.98 14.79 5.33
CA THR A 264 17.61 15.77 4.44
C THR A 264 17.07 15.66 3.02
N ALA A 265 16.84 16.81 2.39
CA ALA A 265 16.59 16.92 0.95
C ALA A 265 17.90 17.06 0.13
N ASP A 266 19.07 17.13 0.79
CA ASP A 266 20.36 17.26 0.10
C ASP A 266 20.71 16.01 -0.71
N ILE A 267 20.73 16.17 -2.03
CA ILE A 267 21.05 15.12 -2.99
C ILE A 267 22.46 14.57 -2.75
N ALA A 268 23.43 15.39 -2.33
CA ALA A 268 24.79 14.92 -2.08
C ALA A 268 24.84 13.96 -0.89
N ALA A 269 24.21 14.33 0.24
CA ALA A 269 24.05 13.45 1.39
C ALA A 269 23.32 12.13 1.03
N LYS A 270 22.20 12.21 0.31
CA LYS A 270 21.42 11.05 -0.14
C LYS A 270 22.26 10.11 -1.03
N ARG A 271 23.04 10.65 -1.97
CA ARG A 271 23.95 9.87 -2.82
C ARG A 271 25.02 9.12 -2.02
N ARG A 272 25.54 9.72 -0.94
CA ARG A 272 26.51 9.03 -0.08
C ARG A 272 25.88 7.85 0.66
N VAL A 273 24.65 8.00 1.16
CA VAL A 273 23.91 6.88 1.77
C VAL A 273 23.67 5.77 0.75
N VAL A 274 23.16 6.09 -0.44
CA VAL A 274 22.95 5.12 -1.52
C VAL A 274 24.26 4.40 -1.87
N ARG A 275 25.37 5.12 -1.98
CA ARG A 275 26.69 4.53 -2.24
C ARG A 275 27.12 3.59 -1.11
N TYR A 276 26.96 4.00 0.15
CA TYR A 276 27.26 3.17 1.31
C TYR A 276 26.46 1.86 1.31
N LEU A 277 25.16 1.95 1.00
CA LEU A 277 24.27 0.79 0.89
C LEU A 277 24.65 -0.15 -0.26
N ALA A 278 25.17 0.40 -1.36
CA ALA A 278 25.59 -0.38 -2.52
C ALA A 278 26.97 -1.03 -2.34
N GLU A 279 27.97 -0.23 -1.95
CA GLU A 279 29.39 -0.58 -2.07
C GLU A 279 30.01 -1.07 -0.76
N VAL A 280 29.47 -0.67 0.40
CA VAL A 280 30.06 -1.00 1.71
C VAL A 280 29.26 -2.09 2.41
N SER A 281 27.97 -1.86 2.66
CA SER A 281 27.13 -2.83 3.39
C SER A 281 26.54 -3.94 2.52
N GLY A 282 26.61 -3.81 1.18
CA GLY A 282 26.04 -4.79 0.25
C GLY A 282 24.51 -4.91 0.33
N SER A 283 23.83 -3.91 0.90
CA SER A 283 22.39 -3.93 1.20
C SER A 283 21.52 -4.05 -0.04
N PHE A 284 21.95 -3.53 -1.18
CA PHE A 284 21.22 -3.67 -2.45
C PHE A 284 21.28 -5.10 -2.99
N VAL A 285 22.45 -5.74 -2.94
CA VAL A 285 22.60 -7.16 -3.33
C VAL A 285 21.77 -8.04 -2.40
N TYR A 286 21.85 -7.79 -1.09
CA TYR A 286 21.06 -8.51 -0.08
C TYR A 286 19.55 -8.39 -0.34
N THR A 287 19.07 -7.17 -0.58
CA THR A 287 17.64 -6.92 -0.84
C THR A 287 17.19 -7.59 -2.13
N LYS A 288 17.97 -7.49 -3.22
CA LYS A 288 17.67 -8.13 -4.50
C LYS A 288 17.58 -9.66 -4.35
N GLN A 289 18.50 -10.26 -3.61
CA GLN A 289 18.48 -11.68 -3.30
C GLN A 289 17.22 -12.07 -2.53
N ARG A 290 16.82 -11.28 -1.51
CA ARG A 290 15.58 -11.53 -0.78
C ARG A 290 14.33 -11.45 -1.67
N ILE A 291 14.27 -10.51 -2.61
CA ILE A 291 13.16 -10.40 -3.57
C ILE A 291 13.05 -11.69 -4.40
N ILE A 292 14.18 -12.24 -4.86
CA ILE A 292 14.23 -13.48 -5.63
C ILE A 292 13.80 -14.68 -4.77
N GLU A 293 14.24 -14.75 -3.51
CA GLU A 293 13.86 -15.80 -2.57
C GLU A 293 12.36 -15.80 -2.30
N LEU A 294 11.78 -14.63 -2.03
CA LEU A 294 10.34 -14.45 -1.84
C LEU A 294 9.55 -14.88 -3.08
N ALA A 295 9.96 -14.41 -4.27
CA ALA A 295 9.32 -14.80 -5.52
C ALA A 295 9.39 -16.32 -5.78
N THR A 296 10.54 -16.94 -5.48
CA THR A 296 10.73 -18.40 -5.61
C THR A 296 9.84 -19.16 -4.63
N LEU A 297 9.78 -18.71 -3.37
CA LEU A 297 8.90 -19.29 -2.35
C LEU A 297 7.43 -19.24 -2.78
N ILE A 298 6.97 -18.09 -3.27
CA ILE A 298 5.58 -17.93 -3.76
C ILE A 298 5.33 -18.92 -4.91
N LYS A 299 6.20 -18.92 -5.93
CA LYS A 299 6.04 -19.78 -7.12
C LYS A 299 6.05 -21.28 -6.81
N THR A 300 6.84 -21.71 -5.83
CA THR A 300 7.03 -23.13 -5.53
C THR A 300 6.01 -23.69 -4.54
N LYS A 301 5.48 -22.88 -3.62
CA LYS A 301 4.63 -23.37 -2.52
C LYS A 301 3.21 -22.82 -2.48
N TYR A 302 2.96 -21.66 -3.08
CA TYR A 302 1.71 -20.92 -2.83
C TYR A 302 0.89 -20.63 -4.09
N ILE A 303 1.43 -20.91 -5.28
CA ILE A 303 0.66 -20.82 -6.53
C ILE A 303 -0.16 -22.10 -6.73
N PRO A 304 -1.49 -22.00 -6.93
CA PRO A 304 -2.32 -23.14 -7.29
C PRO A 304 -1.88 -23.77 -8.63
N ALA A 305 -2.16 -25.06 -8.85
CA ALA A 305 -1.77 -25.76 -10.08
C ALA A 305 -2.31 -25.12 -11.38
N SER A 306 -3.41 -24.36 -11.31
CA SER A 306 -3.99 -23.60 -12.43
C SER A 306 -3.41 -22.19 -12.62
N GLY A 307 -2.47 -21.75 -11.77
CA GLY A 307 -2.05 -20.36 -11.61
C GLY A 307 -0.93 -19.86 -12.53
N THR A 308 -0.86 -20.26 -13.80
CA THR A 308 0.21 -19.84 -14.72
C THR A 308 0.31 -18.31 -14.86
N GLU A 309 -0.81 -17.60 -14.82
CA GLU A 309 -0.83 -16.13 -14.88
C GLU A 309 -0.25 -15.48 -13.62
N LEU A 310 -0.40 -16.11 -12.44
CA LEU A 310 0.23 -15.62 -11.20
C LEU A 310 1.75 -15.68 -11.28
N CYS A 311 2.31 -16.73 -11.91
CA CYS A 311 3.75 -16.81 -12.17
C CYS A 311 4.24 -15.62 -12.99
N ASN A 312 3.53 -15.27 -14.08
CA ASN A 312 3.89 -14.13 -14.93
C ASN A 312 3.88 -12.80 -14.18
N VAL A 313 2.89 -12.60 -13.29
CA VAL A 313 2.83 -11.41 -12.43
C VAL A 313 4.04 -11.35 -11.50
N ILE A 314 4.40 -12.46 -10.85
CA ILE A 314 5.56 -12.52 -9.95
C ILE A 314 6.86 -12.30 -10.70
N ASP A 315 7.01 -12.89 -11.89
CA ASP A 315 8.19 -12.70 -12.72
C ASP A 315 8.36 -11.22 -13.13
N SER A 316 7.26 -10.52 -13.43
CA SER A 316 7.29 -9.09 -13.70
C SER A 316 7.79 -8.26 -12.50
N LEU A 317 7.51 -8.69 -11.27
CA LEU A 317 8.01 -8.05 -10.05
C LEU A 317 9.50 -8.32 -9.82
N THR A 318 10.05 -9.39 -10.37
CA THR A 318 11.49 -9.69 -10.29
C THR A 318 12.31 -9.14 -11.46
N SER A 319 11.67 -8.43 -12.40
CA SER A 319 12.39 -7.70 -13.45
C SER A 319 12.99 -6.41 -12.88
N PHE A 320 14.32 -6.32 -12.90
CA PHE A 320 15.13 -5.19 -12.43
C PHE A 320 15.83 -4.51 -13.61
#